data_AF-W0PHE8-F1
#
_entry.id   AF-W0PHE8-F1
#
_cell.length_a   1.000
_cell.length_b   1.000
_cell.length_c   1.000
_cell.angle_alpha   90.00
_cell.angle_beta   90.00
_cell.angle_gamma   90.00
#
_symmetry.space_group_name_H-M   'P 1'
#
loop_
_entity.id
_entity.type
_entity.pdbx_description
1 polymer ?
#
loop_
_entity_poly.entity_id
_entity_poly.type
_entity_poly.pdbx_seq_one_letter_code
_entity_poly.pdbx_strand_id
1 'polypeptide(L)'
;MKTTSSLLFSLLIIMPGMAAAQSKHQQEAQAINDAKVTLAQAVQTAESETGAKAVEVDFDRENNVWSYEVTTLKPGTKYELVIDANTGQVISRKEEQKQ
;
A
#
# COMPACT_ATOMS: atom_id res chain seq x y z
N MET A 1 -5.18 -6.30 31.44
CA MET A 1 -5.35 -5.14 32.35
C MET A 1 -3.99 -4.52 32.62
N LYS A 2 -3.92 -3.19 32.75
CA LYS A 2 -2.74 -2.28 32.87
C LYS A 2 -2.55 -1.49 31.56
N THR A 3 -2.63 -0.17 31.47
CA THR A 3 -2.81 0.94 32.43
C THR A 3 -3.27 2.16 31.63
N THR A 4 -4.29 2.87 32.11
CA THR A 4 -4.67 4.23 31.72
C THR A 4 -3.62 5.20 32.27
N SER A 5 -3.14 6.14 31.45
CA SER A 5 -2.34 7.28 31.90
C SER A 5 -2.83 8.57 31.26
N SER A 6 -2.73 9.62 32.03
CA SER A 6 -3.63 10.76 32.10
C SER A 6 -3.09 12.04 31.44
N LEU A 7 -4.05 12.94 31.15
CA LEU A 7 -4.00 14.41 31.30
C LEU A 7 -3.12 15.26 30.36
N LEU A 8 -3.84 16.06 29.57
CA LEU A 8 -3.69 17.50 29.27
C LEU A 8 -2.33 18.02 28.77
N PHE A 9 -2.30 18.36 27.47
CA PHE A 9 -1.48 19.46 26.94
C PHE A 9 -2.32 20.40 26.09
N SER A 10 -2.54 21.58 26.66
CA SER A 10 -2.44 22.90 26.05
C SER A 10 -3.17 23.21 24.73
N LEU A 11 -4.16 24.10 24.89
CA LEU A 11 -4.73 25.01 23.90
C LEU A 11 -3.67 25.55 22.91
N LEU A 12 -3.84 25.27 21.61
CA LEU A 12 -3.05 25.87 20.52
C LEU A 12 -3.98 26.51 19.47
N ILE A 13 -3.98 27.84 19.50
CA ILE A 13 -4.24 28.84 18.45
C ILE A 13 -4.76 28.28 17.12
N ILE A 14 -6.01 28.65 16.78
CA ILE A 14 -6.62 28.42 15.47
C ILE A 14 -5.98 29.39 14.47
N MET A 15 -4.99 28.92 13.71
CA MET A 15 -4.48 29.64 12.53
C MET A 15 -5.41 29.39 11.33
N PRO A 16 -5.90 30.45 10.63
CA PRO A 16 -6.62 30.29 9.37
C PRO A 16 -5.61 30.06 8.25
N GLY A 17 -5.42 28.80 7.87
CA GLY A 17 -4.50 28.37 6.81
C GLY A 17 -4.95 27.06 6.18
N MET A 18 -6.20 26.98 5.72
CA MET A 18 -6.71 25.84 4.94
C MET A 18 -6.16 25.91 3.51
N ALA A 19 -4.91 25.48 3.30
CA ALA A 19 -4.33 25.32 1.97
C ALA A 19 -3.18 24.30 1.93
N ALA A 20 -3.29 23.16 2.63
CA ALA A 20 -2.37 22.02 2.45
C ALA A 20 -2.91 20.67 2.94
N ALA A 21 -4.22 20.55 3.19
CA ALA A 21 -4.84 19.29 3.59
C ALA A 21 -5.64 18.68 2.42
N GLN A 22 -5.08 18.72 1.21
CA GLN A 22 -5.48 17.77 0.16
C GLN A 22 -4.88 16.42 0.55
N SER A 23 -5.66 15.74 1.38
CA SER A 23 -5.41 14.47 2.05
C SER A 23 -4.86 13.43 1.08
N LYS A 24 -3.95 12.58 1.57
CA LYS A 24 -3.27 11.48 0.86
C LYS A 24 -4.13 10.79 -0.23
N HIS A 25 -5.41 10.57 0.05
CA HIS A 25 -6.41 10.01 -0.88
C HIS A 25 -6.58 10.75 -2.21
N GLN A 26 -6.48 12.09 -2.26
CA GLN A 26 -6.58 12.82 -3.54
C GLN A 26 -5.33 12.59 -4.41
N GLN A 27 -4.16 12.46 -3.79
CA GLN A 27 -2.92 12.17 -4.51
C GLN A 27 -2.87 10.73 -5.00
N GLU A 28 -3.30 9.77 -4.16
CA GLU A 28 -3.44 8.35 -4.53
C GLU A 28 -4.44 8.17 -5.69
N ALA A 29 -5.59 8.84 -5.63
CA ALA A 29 -6.59 8.77 -6.70
C ALA A 29 -6.11 9.38 -8.02
N GLN A 30 -5.28 10.42 -8.00
CA GLN A 30 -4.68 10.94 -9.22
C GLN A 30 -3.60 9.99 -9.74
N ALA A 31 -2.71 9.52 -8.86
CA ALA A 31 -1.61 8.65 -9.23
C ALA A 31 -2.05 7.28 -9.76
N ILE A 32 -3.15 6.72 -9.26
CA ILE A 32 -3.69 5.46 -9.80
C ILE A 32 -4.26 5.63 -11.21
N ASN A 33 -4.75 6.83 -11.56
CA ASN A 33 -5.18 7.15 -12.92
C ASN A 33 -3.99 7.40 -13.86
N ASP A 34 -2.88 7.91 -13.33
CA ASP A 34 -1.64 8.14 -14.09
C ASP A 34 -0.75 6.90 -14.20
N ALA A 35 -1.03 5.85 -13.42
CA ALA A 35 -0.30 4.60 -13.45
C ALA A 35 -0.38 3.94 -14.84
N LYS A 36 0.77 3.49 -15.34
CA LYS A 36 0.86 2.82 -16.65
C LYS A 36 0.45 1.35 -16.57
N VAL A 37 0.61 0.76 -15.38
CA VAL A 37 0.23 -0.61 -15.09
C VAL A 37 -1.10 -0.59 -14.35
N THR A 38 -2.05 -1.36 -14.85
CA THR A 38 -3.36 -1.50 -14.21
C THR A 38 -3.30 -2.45 -13.02
N LEU A 39 -4.27 -2.31 -12.11
CA LEU A 39 -4.48 -3.25 -11.00
C LEU A 39 -4.52 -4.72 -11.48
N ALA A 40 -5.24 -4.98 -12.58
CA ALA A 40 -5.38 -6.33 -13.13
C ALA A 40 -4.04 -6.90 -13.64
N GLN A 41 -3.21 -6.06 -14.26
CA GLN A 41 -1.87 -6.47 -14.69
C GLN A 41 -0.96 -6.75 -13.49
N ALA A 42 -0.99 -5.91 -12.46
CA ALA A 42 -0.22 -6.13 -11.23
C ALA A 42 -0.64 -7.44 -10.55
N VAL A 43 -1.94 -7.70 -10.43
CA VAL A 43 -2.48 -8.98 -9.93
C VAL A 43 -2.00 -10.16 -10.77
N GLN A 44 -2.12 -10.07 -12.09
CA GLN A 44 -1.70 -11.14 -12.99
C GLN A 44 -0.19 -11.44 -12.87
N THR A 45 0.64 -10.40 -12.79
CA THR A 45 2.07 -10.54 -12.53
C THR A 45 2.30 -11.25 -11.20
N ALA A 46 1.65 -10.81 -10.12
CA ALA A 46 1.82 -11.40 -8.80
C ALA A 46 1.42 -12.88 -8.76
N GLU A 47 0.26 -13.24 -9.33
CA GLU A 47 -0.18 -14.64 -9.39
C GLU A 47 0.75 -15.51 -10.25
N SER A 48 1.27 -14.98 -11.36
CA SER A 48 2.20 -15.69 -12.24
C SER A 48 3.55 -15.94 -11.55
N GLU A 49 4.01 -14.98 -10.75
CA GLU A 49 5.29 -15.01 -10.05
C GLU A 49 5.30 -15.96 -8.83
N THR A 50 4.15 -16.15 -8.17
CA THR A 50 4.04 -16.97 -6.96
C THR A 50 3.37 -18.32 -7.18
N GLY A 51 2.60 -18.46 -8.27
CA GLY A 51 1.67 -19.57 -8.47
C GLY A 51 0.54 -19.60 -7.43
N ALA A 52 0.33 -18.50 -6.69
CA ALA A 52 -0.69 -18.33 -5.67
C ALA A 52 -1.83 -17.42 -6.18
N LYS A 53 -2.91 -17.29 -5.40
CA LYS A 53 -4.04 -16.42 -5.74
C LYS A 53 -3.99 -15.10 -5.00
N ALA A 54 -4.22 -14.00 -5.70
CA ALA A 54 -4.28 -12.69 -5.09
C ALA A 54 -5.49 -12.58 -4.17
N VAL A 55 -5.29 -12.02 -2.98
CA VAL A 55 -6.34 -11.84 -1.97
C VAL A 55 -6.49 -10.40 -1.51
N GLU A 56 -5.45 -9.58 -1.68
CA GLU A 56 -5.44 -8.17 -1.32
C GLU A 56 -4.50 -7.43 -2.26
N VAL A 57 -4.85 -6.18 -2.56
CA VAL A 57 -3.99 -5.28 -3.32
C VAL A 57 -4.12 -3.88 -2.77
N ASP A 58 -2.99 -3.28 -2.44
CA ASP A 58 -2.88 -1.89 -2.03
C ASP A 58 -2.08 -1.09 -3.06
N PHE A 59 -2.38 0.20 -3.15
CA PHE A 59 -1.65 1.15 -3.98
C PHE A 59 -1.14 2.29 -3.11
N ASP A 60 0.17 2.30 -2.88
CA ASP A 60 0.83 3.33 -2.07
C ASP A 60 2.12 3.80 -2.75
N ARG A 61 2.67 4.88 -2.21
CA ARG A 61 3.94 5.45 -2.63
C ARG A 61 4.99 5.25 -1.56
N GLU A 62 5.89 4.30 -1.76
CA GLU A 62 7.08 4.15 -0.93
C GLU A 62 8.30 4.74 -1.65
N ASN A 63 9.15 5.47 -0.92
CA ASN A 63 10.39 6.07 -1.48
C ASN A 63 10.18 6.88 -2.78
N ASN A 64 9.05 7.58 -2.89
CA ASN A 64 8.67 8.38 -4.05
C ASN A 64 8.41 7.58 -5.35
N VAL A 65 8.17 6.27 -5.24
CA VAL A 65 7.76 5.38 -6.33
C VAL A 65 6.35 4.87 -6.02
N TRP A 66 5.43 5.04 -6.97
CA TRP A 66 4.09 4.45 -6.88
C TRP A 66 4.16 2.96 -7.19
N SER A 67 3.59 2.14 -6.33
CA SER A 67 3.64 0.69 -6.45
C SER A 67 2.34 0.04 -6.01
N TYR A 68 2.07 -1.13 -6.59
CA TYR A 68 1.06 -2.06 -6.10
C TYR A 68 1.71 -3.02 -5.12
N GLU A 69 1.16 -3.13 -3.91
CA GLU A 69 1.47 -4.22 -3.00
C GLU A 69 0.39 -5.28 -3.16
N VAL A 70 0.75 -6.43 -3.74
CA VAL A 70 -0.17 -7.54 -3.99
C VAL A 70 0.13 -8.67 -3.03
N THR A 71 -0.84 -9.00 -2.19
CA THR A 71 -0.78 -10.17 -1.32
C THR A 71 -1.39 -11.37 -2.04
N THR A 72 -0.63 -12.46 -2.16
CA THR A 72 -1.10 -13.72 -2.73
C THR A 72 -0.99 -14.87 -1.73
N LEU A 73 -1.94 -15.80 -1.76
CA LEU A 73 -2.02 -16.95 -0.86
C LEU A 73 -2.09 -18.27 -1.62
N LYS A 74 -1.32 -19.24 -1.13
CA LYS A 74 -1.48 -20.68 -1.42
C LYS A 74 -1.45 -21.46 -0.11
N PRO A 75 -1.86 -22.74 -0.07
CA PRO A 75 -1.92 -23.50 1.18
C PRO A 75 -0.59 -23.42 1.98
N GLY A 76 -0.65 -22.85 3.18
CA GLY A 76 0.50 -22.72 4.09
C GLY A 76 1.49 -21.58 3.77
N THR A 77 1.27 -20.77 2.74
CA THR A 77 2.22 -19.70 2.35
C THR A 77 1.51 -18.43 1.90
N LYS A 78 1.90 -17.30 2.50
CA LYS A 78 1.57 -15.95 2.05
C LYS A 78 2.76 -15.34 1.34
N TYR A 79 2.49 -14.64 0.24
CA TYR A 79 3.47 -13.81 -0.44
C TYR A 79 2.99 -12.38 -0.49
N GLU A 80 3.90 -11.44 -0.28
CA GLU A 80 3.68 -10.01 -0.50
C GLU A 80 4.63 -9.58 -1.62
N LEU A 81 4.08 -9.05 -2.71
CA LEU A 81 4.84 -8.59 -3.86
C LEU A 81 4.62 -7.09 -4.03
N VAL A 82 5.72 -6.34 -4.09
CA VAL A 82 5.68 -4.92 -4.46
C VAL A 82 6.01 -4.81 -5.94
N ILE A 83 5.10 -4.24 -6.72
CA ILE A 83 5.17 -4.11 -8.17
C ILE A 83 5.16 -2.63 -8.54
N ASP A 84 6.16 -2.18 -9.28
CA ASP A 84 6.24 -0.80 -9.75
C ASP A 84 5.07 -0.47 -10.70
N ALA A 85 4.31 0.59 -10.39
CA ALA A 85 3.08 0.93 -11.11
C ALA A 85 3.33 1.58 -12.49
N ASN A 86 4.58 1.90 -12.83
CA ASN A 86 4.96 2.45 -14.12
C ASN A 86 5.53 1.40 -15.08
N THR A 87 6.21 0.38 -14.56
CA THR A 87 6.97 -0.60 -15.34
C THR A 87 6.41 -2.02 -15.21
N GLY A 88 5.69 -2.33 -14.13
CA GLY A 88 5.11 -3.65 -13.87
C GLY A 88 6.11 -4.67 -13.35
N GLN A 89 7.32 -4.22 -13.01
CA GLN A 89 8.38 -5.06 -12.47
C GLN A 89 8.15 -5.30 -10.98
N VAL A 90 8.40 -6.54 -10.54
CA VAL A 90 8.45 -6.87 -9.12
C VAL A 90 9.72 -6.27 -8.53
N ILE A 91 9.56 -5.29 -7.64
CA ILE A 91 10.68 -4.61 -6.96
C ILE A 91 10.97 -5.22 -5.59
N SER A 92 10.00 -5.92 -4.99
CA SER A 92 10.20 -6.65 -3.73
C SER A 92 9.29 -7.87 -3.65
N ARG A 93 9.75 -8.90 -2.93
CA ARG A 93 9.00 -10.12 -2.63
C ARG A 93 9.30 -10.55 -1.20
N LYS A 94 8.27 -10.80 -0.40
CA LYS A 94 8.36 -11.49 0.89
C LYS A 94 7.55 -12.77 0.86
N GLU A 95 8.06 -13.81 1.50
CA GLU A 95 7.37 -15.08 1.72
C GLU A 95 7.21 -15.29 3.23
N GLU A 96 5.99 -15.57 3.67
CA GLU A 96 5.67 -15.94 5.04
C GLU A 96 4.98 -17.30 5.06
N GLN A 97 5.62 -18.29 5.70
CA GLN A 97 5.05 -19.62 5.88
C GLN A 97 4.24 -19.66 7.17
N LYS A 98 2.97 -20.06 7.05
CA LYS A 98 2.09 -20.20 8.21
C LYS A 98 2.34 -21.58 8.82
N GLN A 99 3.13 -21.61 9.89
CA GLN A 99 3.42 -22.82 10.68
C GLN A 99 2.22 -23.24 11.53
#